data_AF-A0AAU2HA23-F1
#
_entry.id   AF-A0AAU2HA23-F1
#
_cell.length_a   1.000
_cell.length_b   1.000
_cell.length_c   1.000
_cell.angle_alpha   90.00
_cell.angle_beta   90.00
_cell.angle_gamma   90.00
#
_symmetry.space_group_name_H-M   'P 1'
#
loop_
_entity.id
_entity.type
_entity.pdbx_description
1 polymer ?
#
loop_
_entity_poly.entity_id
_entity_poly.type
_entity_poly.pdbx_seq_one_letter_code
_entity_poly.pdbx_strand_id
1 'polypeptide(L)'
;MRDLTRLELVTEAVRAALEEVARTAGHLLIGLVDEDWGRRYGRPVRLGKNLTRPKTRILAAGDDACRLLERLHRPGPQAEALRQVVVQNHYRDAAGRLRWRTADDGGLPPSSSAIISPYDTTARYVRHGHIIRWKGFAAHLTETCAPGSVNVITDVATTSAATSDAQVLPGLRARPARRGLLPAEHLVDGGYTSLVHLERAAAEHQVTVSGPLTVNPTRQHRLGEGFSRDDFHIDFDRQQVTCPNGKVSAGWHGPYPTSELAGAPLIVTRFAKNQCQPSPDPPRCTSAPARNVGFPRELRDLQL
;
A
#
# COMPACT_ATOMS: atom_id res chain seq x y z
N MET A 1 -11.60 12.23 7.47
CA MET A 1 -11.67 11.04 8.36
C MET A 1 -11.02 11.38 9.69
N ARG A 2 -11.53 10.92 10.84
CA ARG A 2 -10.85 11.11 12.13
C ARG A 2 -9.68 10.15 12.28
N ASP A 3 -8.60 10.65 12.87
CA ASP A 3 -7.46 9.83 13.26
C ASP A 3 -7.77 9.13 14.59
N LEU A 4 -8.25 7.89 14.53
CA LEU A 4 -8.57 7.08 15.70
C LEU A 4 -7.36 6.25 16.15
N THR A 5 -7.09 6.24 17.45
CA THR A 5 -6.27 5.20 18.08
C THR A 5 -6.96 3.84 18.00
N ARG A 6 -6.25 2.73 18.25
CA ARG A 6 -6.84 1.38 18.23
C ARG A 6 -7.98 1.22 19.24
N LEU A 7 -7.85 1.80 20.43
CA LEU A 7 -8.94 1.79 21.42
C LEU A 7 -10.14 2.58 20.92
N GLU A 8 -9.91 3.78 20.37
CA GLU A 8 -11.00 4.59 19.83
C GLU A 8 -11.69 3.91 18.65
N LEU A 9 -10.93 3.23 17.79
CA LEU A 9 -11.47 2.46 16.66
C LEU A 9 -12.39 1.34 17.15
N VAL A 10 -11.97 0.54 18.12
CA VAL A 10 -12.79 -0.56 18.65
C VAL A 10 -14.05 0.01 19.32
N THR A 11 -13.91 1.03 20.16
CA THR A 11 -15.04 1.65 20.86
C THR A 11 -16.03 2.30 19.88
N GLU A 12 -15.54 3.01 18.86
CA GLU A 12 -16.40 3.62 17.83
C GLU A 12 -17.07 2.55 16.96
N ALA A 13 -16.40 1.44 16.67
CA ALA A 13 -17.00 0.32 15.96
C ALA A 13 -18.15 -0.32 16.76
N VAL A 14 -18.00 -0.48 18.08
CA VAL A 14 -19.08 -0.97 18.95
C VAL A 14 -20.26 -0.01 18.91
N ARG A 15 -20.00 1.30 19.05
CA ARG A 15 -21.05 2.33 18.93
C ARG A 15 -21.78 2.24 17.59
N ALA A 16 -21.05 2.20 16.47
CA ALA A 16 -21.64 2.15 15.13
C ALA A 16 -22.54 0.92 14.93
N ALA A 17 -22.10 -0.24 15.42
CA ALA A 17 -22.90 -1.46 15.40
C ALA A 17 -24.14 -1.34 16.31
N LEU A 18 -24.02 -0.76 17.51
CA LEU A 18 -25.18 -0.52 18.39
C LEU A 18 -26.21 0.41 17.75
N GLU A 19 -25.77 1.50 17.10
CA GLU A 19 -26.68 2.42 16.39
C GLU A 19 -27.40 1.73 15.22
N GLU A 20 -26.70 0.85 14.50
CA GLU A 20 -27.30 0.03 13.46
C GLU A 20 -28.34 -0.94 14.02
N VAL A 21 -27.98 -1.71 15.06
CA VAL A 21 -28.87 -2.70 15.68
C VAL A 21 -30.05 -2.03 16.35
N ALA A 22 -29.88 -0.88 17.00
CA ALA A 22 -30.97 -0.13 17.59
C ALA A 22 -32.03 0.26 16.56
N ARG A 23 -31.60 0.57 15.32
CA ARG A 23 -32.48 0.97 14.22
C ARG A 23 -33.17 -0.21 13.54
N THR A 24 -32.48 -1.34 13.39
CA THR A 24 -32.96 -2.48 12.59
C THR A 24 -33.53 -3.62 13.42
N ALA A 25 -33.01 -3.84 14.63
CA ALA A 25 -33.34 -4.97 15.48
C ALA A 25 -33.17 -4.63 16.98
N GLY A 26 -33.72 -3.50 17.43
CA GLY A 26 -33.48 -2.95 18.77
C GLY A 26 -33.85 -3.90 19.93
N HIS A 27 -34.77 -4.84 19.71
CA HIS A 27 -35.12 -5.88 20.67
C HIS A 27 -33.92 -6.76 21.08
N LEU A 28 -32.93 -6.94 20.20
CA LEU A 28 -31.70 -7.70 20.50
C LEU A 28 -30.81 -7.03 21.56
N LEU A 29 -31.00 -5.72 21.79
CA LEU A 29 -30.24 -4.95 22.78
C LEU A 29 -30.82 -5.06 24.19
N ILE A 30 -32.05 -5.57 24.33
CA ILE A 30 -32.72 -5.74 25.63
C ILE A 30 -31.89 -6.70 26.50
N GLY A 31 -31.56 -6.28 27.71
CA GLY A 31 -30.71 -7.04 28.64
C GLY A 31 -29.25 -7.18 28.23
N LEU A 32 -28.79 -6.53 27.15
CA LEU A 32 -27.36 -6.36 26.84
C LEU A 32 -26.87 -4.96 27.23
N VAL A 33 -27.61 -3.95 26.78
CA VAL A 33 -27.25 -2.55 26.92
C VAL A 33 -27.82 -2.02 28.23
N ASP A 34 -26.93 -1.68 29.14
CA ASP A 34 -27.24 -1.04 30.42
C ASP A 34 -26.75 0.43 30.44
N GLU A 35 -26.85 1.07 31.60
CA GLU A 35 -26.39 2.43 31.79
C GLU A 35 -24.87 2.60 31.54
N ASP A 36 -24.07 1.56 31.84
CA ASP A 36 -22.63 1.57 31.62
C ASP A 36 -22.28 1.51 30.13
N TRP A 37 -23.03 0.75 29.33
CA TRP A 37 -22.94 0.79 27.88
C TRP A 37 -23.33 2.17 27.34
N GLY A 38 -24.37 2.78 27.90
CA GLY A 38 -24.77 4.16 27.59
C GLY A 38 -23.64 5.16 27.85
N ARG A 39 -22.93 5.04 28.98
CA ARG A 39 -21.75 5.85 29.30
C ARG A 39 -20.58 5.63 28.34
N ARG A 40 -20.34 4.38 27.92
CA ARG A 40 -19.19 4.02 27.05
C ARG A 40 -19.42 4.34 25.56
N TYR A 41 -20.62 4.07 25.04
CA TYR A 41 -20.90 4.08 23.60
C TYR A 41 -21.98 5.10 23.20
N GLY A 42 -22.69 5.70 24.15
CA GLY A 42 -23.80 6.63 23.88
C GLY A 42 -23.39 7.94 23.21
N ARG A 43 -22.09 8.29 23.20
CA ARG A 43 -21.56 9.47 22.47
C ARG A 43 -20.42 9.08 21.52
N PRO A 44 -20.21 9.83 20.42
CA PRO A 44 -19.06 9.60 19.55
C PRO A 44 -17.77 9.65 20.33
N VAL A 45 -16.88 8.71 20.06
CA VAL A 45 -15.64 8.55 20.80
C VAL A 45 -14.76 9.79 20.70
N ARG A 46 -14.33 10.28 21.86
CA ARG A 46 -13.31 11.31 22.04
C ARG A 46 -12.48 10.97 23.26
N LEU A 47 -11.46 10.14 23.09
CA LEU A 47 -10.57 9.80 24.19
C LEU A 47 -9.47 10.87 24.27
N GLY A 48 -9.36 11.55 25.42
CA GLY A 48 -8.31 12.55 25.64
C GLY A 48 -6.91 11.94 25.57
N LYS A 49 -5.87 12.78 25.43
CA LYS A 49 -4.47 12.31 25.25
C LYS A 49 -3.94 11.43 26.40
N ASN A 50 -4.40 11.67 27.63
CA ASN A 50 -3.95 10.95 28.83
C ASN A 50 -5.01 9.95 29.29
N LEU A 51 -5.02 8.77 28.68
CA LEU A 51 -5.98 7.72 29.02
C LEU A 51 -5.57 6.96 30.27
N THR A 52 -6.46 6.91 31.26
CA THR A 52 -6.33 6.01 32.41
C THR A 52 -6.63 4.57 31.97
N ARG A 53 -5.70 3.64 32.22
CA ARG A 53 -5.84 2.18 32.00
C ARG A 53 -6.30 1.80 30.57
N PRO A 54 -5.58 2.19 29.50
CA PRO A 54 -5.99 1.92 28.12
C PRO A 54 -6.08 0.41 27.79
N LYS A 55 -5.19 -0.42 28.38
CA LYS A 55 -5.21 -1.88 28.22
C LYS A 55 -6.50 -2.51 28.76
N THR A 56 -6.96 -2.08 29.93
CA THR A 56 -8.22 -2.57 30.51
C THR A 56 -9.41 -2.17 29.65
N ARG A 57 -9.41 -0.93 29.14
CA ARG A 57 -10.51 -0.41 28.31
C ARG A 57 -10.63 -1.12 26.96
N ILE A 58 -9.51 -1.44 26.30
CA ILE A 58 -9.56 -2.12 24.99
C ILE A 58 -9.98 -3.59 25.11
N LEU A 59 -9.68 -4.23 26.25
CA LEU A 59 -10.18 -5.57 26.55
C LEU A 59 -11.69 -5.54 26.84
N ALA A 60 -12.15 -4.61 27.68
CA ALA A 60 -13.57 -4.44 27.96
C ALA A 60 -14.39 -4.13 26.69
N ALA A 61 -13.87 -3.24 25.82
CA ALA A 61 -14.51 -2.95 24.54
C ALA A 61 -14.52 -4.16 23.59
N GLY A 62 -13.49 -5.01 23.64
CA GLY A 62 -13.45 -6.27 22.91
C GLY A 62 -14.48 -7.29 23.42
N ASP A 63 -14.60 -7.45 24.74
CA ASP A 63 -15.59 -8.34 25.35
C ASP A 63 -17.02 -7.89 25.04
N ASP A 64 -17.29 -6.58 25.15
CA ASP A 64 -18.56 -5.96 24.76
C ASP A 64 -18.85 -6.22 23.26
N ALA A 65 -17.86 -6.02 22.39
CA ALA A 65 -18.00 -6.30 20.96
C ALA A 65 -18.37 -7.77 20.69
N CYS A 66 -17.72 -8.73 21.36
CA CYS A 66 -18.04 -10.15 21.24
C CYS A 66 -19.47 -10.44 21.69
N ARG A 67 -19.90 -9.93 22.85
CA ARG A 67 -21.27 -10.11 23.36
C ARG A 67 -22.33 -9.54 22.42
N LEU A 68 -22.05 -8.40 21.80
CA LEU A 68 -22.94 -7.82 20.80
C LEU A 68 -23.03 -8.71 19.55
N LEU A 69 -21.88 -9.12 19.00
CA LEU A 69 -21.83 -9.95 17.80
C LEU A 69 -22.46 -11.33 17.99
N GLU A 70 -22.35 -11.92 19.18
CA GLU A 70 -22.98 -13.21 19.53
C GLU A 70 -24.51 -13.17 19.44
N ARG A 71 -25.14 -11.99 19.55
CA ARG A 71 -26.60 -11.83 19.39
C ARG A 71 -27.03 -11.65 17.93
N LEU A 72 -26.09 -11.47 17.00
CA LEU A 72 -26.36 -11.13 15.61
C LEU A 72 -26.19 -12.34 14.69
N HIS A 73 -27.31 -12.90 14.23
CA HIS A 73 -27.31 -13.99 13.26
C HIS A 73 -26.98 -13.53 11.83
N ARG A 74 -27.39 -12.29 11.48
CA ARG A 74 -27.11 -11.65 10.19
C ARG A 74 -26.63 -10.22 10.43
N PRO A 75 -25.31 -9.98 10.46
CA PRO A 75 -24.78 -8.65 10.71
C PRO A 75 -25.10 -7.72 9.54
N GLY A 76 -25.50 -6.48 9.85
CA GLY A 76 -25.50 -5.39 8.88
C GLY A 76 -24.07 -4.88 8.62
N PRO A 77 -23.91 -3.88 7.74
CA PRO A 77 -22.61 -3.31 7.41
C PRO A 77 -21.77 -2.88 8.64
N GLN A 78 -22.37 -2.23 9.65
CA GLN A 78 -21.63 -1.77 10.83
C GLN A 78 -21.26 -2.91 11.77
N ALA A 79 -22.15 -3.88 11.94
CA ALA A 79 -21.83 -5.10 12.68
C ALA A 79 -20.73 -5.93 12.01
N GLU A 80 -20.71 -5.99 10.68
CA GLU A 80 -19.63 -6.66 9.93
C GLU A 80 -18.31 -5.91 10.06
N ALA A 81 -18.33 -4.57 9.98
CA ALA A 81 -17.15 -3.75 10.25
C ALA A 81 -16.61 -3.99 11.67
N LEU A 82 -17.50 -4.06 12.68
CA LEU A 82 -17.13 -4.41 14.05
C LEU A 82 -16.47 -5.78 14.12
N ARG A 83 -17.03 -6.80 13.46
CA ARG A 83 -16.45 -8.15 13.41
C ARG A 83 -15.01 -8.12 12.90
N GLN A 84 -14.75 -7.42 11.80
CA GLN A 84 -13.42 -7.32 11.21
C GLN A 84 -12.46 -6.53 12.12
N VAL A 85 -12.93 -5.43 12.73
CA VAL A 85 -12.14 -4.64 13.69
C VAL A 85 -11.75 -5.48 14.90
N VAL A 86 -12.64 -6.32 15.44
CA VAL A 86 -12.32 -7.25 16.53
C VAL A 86 -11.26 -8.26 16.10
N VAL A 87 -11.40 -8.89 14.92
CA VAL A 87 -10.40 -9.85 14.43
C VAL A 87 -9.01 -9.23 14.28
N GLN A 88 -8.95 -7.97 13.82
CA GLN A 88 -7.69 -7.25 13.64
C GLN A 88 -7.08 -6.75 14.96
N ASN A 89 -7.88 -6.59 16.02
CA ASN A 89 -7.40 -6.05 17.28
C ASN A 89 -7.28 -7.09 18.39
N HIS A 90 -7.96 -8.22 18.27
CA HIS A 90 -8.05 -9.23 19.32
C HIS A 90 -7.88 -10.63 18.76
N TYR A 91 -7.54 -11.57 19.63
CA TYR A 91 -7.51 -12.99 19.35
C TYR A 91 -7.92 -13.77 20.60
N ARG A 92 -8.31 -15.05 20.45
CA ARG A 92 -8.54 -15.93 21.61
C ARG A 92 -7.29 -16.78 21.85
N ASP A 93 -6.81 -16.80 23.09
CA ASP A 93 -5.72 -17.69 23.49
C ASP A 93 -6.18 -19.16 23.52
N ALA A 94 -5.25 -20.10 23.77
CA ALA A 94 -5.57 -21.53 23.84
C ALA A 94 -6.61 -21.88 24.92
N ALA A 95 -6.80 -21.01 25.92
CA ALA A 95 -7.82 -21.15 26.96
C ALA A 95 -9.13 -20.42 26.59
N GLY A 96 -9.27 -19.93 25.36
CA GLY A 96 -10.45 -19.26 24.86
C GLY A 96 -10.60 -17.80 25.32
N ARG A 97 -9.64 -17.24 26.07
CA ARG A 97 -9.72 -15.87 26.60
C ARG A 97 -9.38 -14.84 25.54
N LEU A 98 -10.13 -13.74 25.50
CA LEU A 98 -9.86 -12.65 24.58
C LEU A 98 -8.58 -11.92 24.98
N ARG A 99 -7.68 -11.76 24.02
CA ARG A 99 -6.39 -11.07 24.16
C ARG A 99 -6.30 -9.94 23.15
N TRP A 100 -5.65 -8.86 23.55
CA TRP A 100 -5.39 -7.73 22.68
C TRP A 100 -4.11 -7.99 21.87
N ARG A 101 -4.20 -7.90 20.54
CA ARG A 101 -3.05 -8.04 19.64
C ARG A 101 -2.07 -6.87 19.81
N THR A 102 -0.79 -7.16 19.89
CA THR A 102 0.33 -6.21 19.83
C THR A 102 1.33 -6.69 18.78
N ALA A 103 2.44 -5.96 18.58
CA ALA A 103 3.50 -6.43 17.68
C ALA A 103 4.13 -7.74 18.20
N ASP A 104 4.31 -7.85 19.52
CA ASP A 104 4.95 -9.00 20.17
C ASP A 104 3.98 -10.15 20.46
N ASP A 105 2.67 -9.85 20.52
CA ASP A 105 1.65 -10.80 20.94
C ASP A 105 0.48 -10.83 19.96
N GLY A 106 0.33 -11.91 19.20
CA GLY A 106 -0.70 -12.06 18.18
C GLY A 106 -0.46 -11.28 16.87
N GLY A 107 0.49 -10.36 16.82
CA GLY A 107 0.88 -9.63 15.61
C GLY A 107 -0.14 -8.58 15.16
N LEU A 108 0.35 -7.58 14.43
CA LEU A 108 -0.48 -6.51 13.86
C LEU A 108 -0.85 -6.81 12.39
N PRO A 109 -2.04 -6.42 11.92
CA PRO A 109 -2.37 -6.54 10.51
C PRO A 109 -1.42 -5.68 9.66
N PRO A 110 -1.07 -6.12 8.45
CA PRO A 110 -0.41 -5.27 7.47
C PRO A 110 -1.17 -3.95 7.28
N SER A 111 -0.46 -2.84 7.08
CA SER A 111 -1.10 -1.52 6.93
C SER A 111 -2.08 -1.45 5.75
N SER A 112 -1.83 -2.23 4.70
CA SER A 112 -2.68 -2.35 3.51
C SER A 112 -4.02 -3.05 3.75
N SER A 113 -4.15 -3.82 4.85
CA SER A 113 -5.39 -4.49 5.24
C SER A 113 -6.01 -3.94 6.54
N ALA A 114 -5.26 -3.12 7.28
CA ALA A 114 -5.72 -2.52 8.53
C ALA A 114 -6.94 -1.61 8.29
N ILE A 115 -8.03 -1.90 9.00
CA ILE A 115 -9.22 -1.06 9.05
C ILE A 115 -8.95 0.12 9.97
N ILE A 116 -9.28 1.33 9.50
CA ILE A 116 -9.04 2.57 10.23
C ILE A 116 -10.30 3.39 10.50
N SER A 117 -11.44 2.94 9.96
CA SER A 117 -12.75 3.55 10.14
C SER A 117 -13.82 2.45 10.18
N PRO A 118 -14.72 2.44 11.18
CA PRO A 118 -15.83 1.49 11.18
C PRO A 118 -16.88 1.85 10.12
N TYR A 119 -16.96 3.14 9.74
CA TYR A 119 -17.93 3.64 8.77
C TYR A 119 -17.51 3.42 7.31
N ASP A 120 -16.22 3.23 7.07
CA ASP A 120 -15.66 2.96 5.75
C ASP A 120 -14.46 2.01 5.86
N THR A 121 -14.75 0.72 5.69
CA THR A 121 -13.77 -0.36 5.78
C THR A 121 -12.89 -0.47 4.53
N THR A 122 -13.07 0.39 3.53
CA THR A 122 -12.21 0.46 2.34
C THR A 122 -11.11 1.52 2.46
N ALA A 123 -11.26 2.42 3.42
CA ALA A 123 -10.27 3.43 3.75
C ALA A 123 -8.98 2.81 4.32
N ARG A 124 -7.79 3.28 3.91
CA ARG A 124 -6.50 2.68 4.30
C ARG A 124 -5.54 3.67 4.92
N TYR A 125 -4.64 3.15 5.77
CA TYR A 125 -3.49 3.89 6.28
C TYR A 125 -2.28 3.59 5.40
N VAL A 126 -1.61 4.65 4.96
CA VAL A 126 -0.37 4.57 4.19
C VAL A 126 0.66 5.50 4.76
N ARG A 127 1.91 5.07 4.64
CA ARG A 127 3.08 5.86 4.94
C ARG A 127 3.89 6.03 3.67
N HIS A 128 4.03 7.26 3.21
CA HIS A 128 4.88 7.61 2.08
C HIS A 128 6.20 8.19 2.62
N GLY A 129 7.30 7.47 2.40
CA GLY A 129 8.60 7.79 2.99
C GLY A 129 8.60 7.80 4.53
N HIS A 130 9.47 8.61 5.12
CA HIS A 130 9.58 8.70 6.58
C HIS A 130 8.61 9.71 7.21
N ILE A 131 8.08 10.65 6.42
CA ILE A 131 7.45 11.89 6.89
C ILE A 131 5.93 11.87 6.69
N ILE A 132 5.44 11.41 5.54
CA ILE A 132 4.03 11.57 5.17
C ILE A 132 3.24 10.35 5.64
N ARG A 133 2.20 10.61 6.42
CA ARG A 133 1.22 9.61 6.87
C ARG A 133 -0.15 10.04 6.35
N TRP A 134 -0.82 9.15 5.63
CA TRP A 134 -2.13 9.40 5.04
C TRP A 134 -3.14 8.37 5.54
N LYS A 135 -4.37 8.81 5.79
CA LYS A 135 -5.50 7.96 6.17
C LYS A 135 -6.68 8.23 5.26
N GLY A 136 -7.13 7.21 4.54
CA GLY A 136 -8.30 7.27 3.68
C GLY A 136 -7.98 6.93 2.24
N PHE A 137 -8.23 7.92 1.38
CA PHE A 137 -8.18 7.79 -0.07
C PHE A 137 -7.22 8.83 -0.65
N ALA A 138 -6.61 8.50 -1.78
CA ALA A 138 -5.88 9.43 -2.60
C ALA A 138 -6.82 9.96 -3.70
N ALA A 139 -6.79 11.27 -3.92
CA ALA A 139 -7.42 11.89 -5.08
C ALA A 139 -6.35 12.13 -6.14
N HIS A 140 -6.58 11.64 -7.34
CA HIS A 140 -5.75 11.84 -8.51
C HIS A 140 -6.51 12.78 -9.44
N LEU A 141 -5.89 13.91 -9.75
CA LEU A 141 -6.46 14.99 -10.54
C LEU A 141 -5.67 15.09 -11.84
N THR A 142 -6.37 15.15 -12.97
CA THR A 142 -5.78 15.49 -14.27
C THR A 142 -6.35 16.81 -14.72
N GLU A 143 -5.47 17.75 -15.08
CA GLU A 143 -5.86 19.06 -15.60
C GLU A 143 -5.15 19.38 -16.91
N THR A 144 -5.74 20.28 -17.70
CA THR A 144 -5.02 20.91 -18.82
C THR A 144 -3.96 21.87 -18.29
N CYS A 145 -2.84 21.99 -18.99
CA CYS A 145 -1.74 22.90 -18.61
C CYS A 145 -1.09 23.60 -19.82
N ALA A 146 -1.85 23.76 -20.91
CA ALA A 146 -1.33 24.41 -22.12
C ALA A 146 -1.02 25.90 -21.88
N PRO A 147 0.13 26.42 -22.35
CA PRO A 147 0.51 27.82 -22.17
C PRO A 147 -0.58 28.77 -22.70
N GLY A 148 -0.84 29.85 -21.95
CA GLY A 148 -1.81 30.89 -22.35
C GLY A 148 -3.28 30.48 -22.27
N SER A 149 -3.60 29.34 -21.66
CA SER A 149 -4.97 28.86 -21.45
C SER A 149 -5.30 28.73 -19.95
N VAL A 150 -6.60 28.62 -19.64
CA VAL A 150 -7.05 28.29 -18.29
C VAL A 150 -6.91 26.79 -18.06
N ASN A 151 -6.34 26.40 -16.93
CA ASN A 151 -6.27 25.00 -16.52
C ASN A 151 -7.67 24.51 -16.12
N VAL A 152 -8.09 23.39 -16.70
CA VAL A 152 -9.38 22.76 -16.45
C VAL A 152 -9.14 21.32 -16.01
N ILE A 153 -9.76 20.92 -14.90
CA ILE A 153 -9.74 19.53 -14.43
C ILE A 153 -10.57 18.68 -15.40
N THR A 154 -9.92 17.72 -16.06
CA THR A 154 -10.52 16.82 -17.06
C THR A 154 -10.86 15.44 -16.49
N ASP A 155 -10.18 15.02 -15.42
CA ASP A 155 -10.45 13.76 -14.73
C ASP A 155 -10.19 13.86 -13.23
N VAL A 156 -11.03 13.17 -12.45
CA VAL A 156 -10.86 12.97 -11.03
C VAL A 156 -11.03 11.49 -10.73
N ALA A 157 -10.06 10.88 -10.07
CA ALA A 157 -10.18 9.54 -9.51
C ALA A 157 -9.88 9.54 -8.02
N THR A 158 -10.70 8.82 -7.28
CA THR A 158 -10.46 8.53 -5.87
C THR A 158 -10.10 7.07 -5.74
N THR A 159 -8.92 6.77 -5.21
CA THR A 159 -8.45 5.40 -4.98
C THR A 159 -8.12 5.21 -3.52
N SER A 160 -8.03 3.95 -3.08
CA SER A 160 -7.49 3.65 -1.75
C SER A 160 -6.11 4.28 -1.62
N ALA A 161 -5.80 4.89 -0.47
CA ALA A 161 -4.46 5.44 -0.25
C ALA A 161 -3.35 4.38 -0.40
N ALA A 162 -3.69 3.09 -0.27
CA ALA A 162 -2.79 1.94 -0.43
C ALA A 162 -2.50 1.55 -1.88
N THR A 163 -3.24 2.09 -2.84
CA THR A 163 -2.95 1.92 -4.26
C THR A 163 -1.77 2.81 -4.63
N SER A 164 -0.73 2.26 -5.26
CA SER A 164 0.39 3.08 -5.71
C SER A 164 -0.01 3.91 -6.93
N ASP A 165 0.54 5.11 -7.06
CA ASP A 165 0.22 6.03 -8.16
C ASP A 165 0.41 5.40 -9.55
N ALA A 166 1.49 4.62 -9.73
CA ALA A 166 1.73 3.82 -10.93
C ALA A 166 0.52 2.93 -11.30
N GLN A 167 -0.09 2.24 -10.34
CA GLN A 167 -1.27 1.38 -10.58
C GLN A 167 -2.50 2.16 -11.03
N VAL A 168 -2.59 3.45 -10.72
CA VAL A 168 -3.74 4.30 -11.06
C VAL A 168 -3.66 4.83 -12.48
N LEU A 169 -2.44 5.00 -13.01
CA LEU A 169 -2.18 5.65 -14.29
C LEU A 169 -2.92 5.02 -15.50
N PRO A 170 -3.02 3.69 -15.65
CA PRO A 170 -3.81 3.10 -16.74
C PRO A 170 -5.28 3.53 -16.70
N GLY A 171 -5.88 3.62 -15.50
CA GLY A 171 -7.26 4.08 -15.33
C GLY A 171 -7.43 5.55 -15.67
N LEU A 172 -6.46 6.39 -15.29
CA LEU A 172 -6.40 7.82 -15.63
C LEU A 172 -6.30 8.06 -17.15
N ARG A 173 -5.89 7.07 -17.94
CA ARG A 173 -5.84 7.16 -19.41
C ARG A 173 -7.11 6.62 -20.07
N ALA A 174 -7.60 5.47 -19.59
CA ALA A 174 -8.78 4.83 -20.15
C ALA A 174 -10.05 5.70 -20.04
N ARG A 175 -10.20 6.48 -18.97
CA ARG A 175 -11.37 7.35 -18.75
C ARG A 175 -11.42 8.54 -19.74
N PRO A 176 -10.35 9.33 -19.93
CA PRO A 176 -10.29 10.33 -21.00
C PRO A 176 -10.43 9.72 -22.41
N ALA A 177 -9.83 8.56 -22.69
CA ALA A 177 -9.96 7.87 -23.98
C ALA A 177 -11.42 7.62 -24.37
N ARG A 178 -12.22 7.10 -23.44
CA ARG A 178 -13.66 6.85 -23.66
C ARG A 178 -14.48 8.12 -23.94
N ARG A 179 -13.95 9.29 -23.56
CA ARG A 179 -14.59 10.59 -23.76
C ARG A 179 -14.04 11.35 -24.97
N GLY A 180 -13.05 10.80 -25.68
CA GLY A 180 -12.35 11.52 -26.75
C GLY A 180 -11.49 12.69 -26.25
N LEU A 181 -11.01 12.60 -25.00
CA LEU A 181 -10.25 13.66 -24.32
C LEU A 181 -8.80 13.24 -24.04
N LEU A 182 -8.21 12.39 -24.88
CA LEU A 182 -6.79 12.04 -24.73
C LEU A 182 -5.92 13.26 -25.02
N PRO A 183 -4.95 13.58 -24.15
CA PRO A 183 -3.97 14.59 -24.47
C PRO A 183 -2.91 14.03 -25.42
N ALA A 184 -2.24 14.89 -26.17
CA ALA A 184 -1.04 14.51 -26.92
C ALA A 184 0.13 14.17 -25.98
N GLU A 185 0.22 14.90 -24.86
CA GLU A 185 1.23 14.69 -23.82
C GLU A 185 0.59 14.72 -22.43
N HIS A 186 0.99 13.80 -21.56
CA HIS A 186 0.55 13.69 -20.18
C HIS A 186 1.74 13.89 -19.25
N LEU A 187 1.79 15.07 -18.60
CA LEU A 187 2.78 15.37 -17.56
C LEU A 187 2.37 14.71 -16.25
N VAL A 188 3.26 13.93 -15.64
CA VAL A 188 2.98 13.17 -14.42
C VAL A 188 4.10 13.31 -13.38
N ASP A 189 3.75 13.20 -12.11
CA ASP A 189 4.73 13.11 -11.02
C ASP A 189 5.43 11.73 -11.01
N GLY A 190 6.59 11.65 -10.35
CA GLY A 190 7.45 10.47 -10.35
C GLY A 190 6.77 9.21 -9.80
N GLY A 191 5.82 9.34 -8.88
CA GLY A 191 5.02 8.21 -8.39
C GLY A 191 4.23 7.47 -9.49
N TYR A 192 3.88 8.16 -10.57
CA TYR A 192 3.17 7.59 -11.73
C TYR A 192 4.13 7.04 -12.79
N THR A 193 5.40 7.43 -12.76
CA THR A 193 6.37 6.99 -13.77
C THR A 193 6.82 5.55 -13.52
N SER A 194 6.67 4.71 -14.54
CA SER A 194 7.20 3.35 -14.61
C SER A 194 7.49 3.04 -16.07
N LEU A 195 8.60 2.37 -16.36
CA LEU A 195 9.01 2.01 -17.72
C LEU A 195 7.87 1.34 -18.51
N VAL A 196 7.19 0.38 -17.89
CA VAL A 196 6.03 -0.32 -18.49
C VAL A 196 4.89 0.65 -18.83
N HIS A 197 4.65 1.63 -17.98
CA HIS A 197 3.58 2.60 -18.21
C HIS A 197 3.93 3.65 -19.26
N LEU A 198 5.21 3.97 -19.44
CA LEU A 198 5.66 4.86 -20.51
C LEU A 198 5.48 4.17 -21.87
N GLU A 199 5.99 2.95 -22.01
CA GLU A 199 5.89 2.18 -23.26
C GLU A 199 4.44 1.91 -23.67
N ARG A 200 3.60 1.45 -22.74
CA ARG A 200 2.18 1.20 -23.03
C ARG A 200 1.42 2.47 -23.42
N ALA A 201 1.78 3.63 -22.88
CA ALA A 201 1.10 4.88 -23.25
C ALA A 201 1.31 5.23 -24.73
N ALA A 202 2.56 5.10 -25.17
CA ALA A 202 2.94 5.35 -26.54
C ALA A 202 2.31 4.30 -27.48
N ALA A 203 2.43 3.02 -27.13
CA ALA A 203 1.99 1.92 -27.98
C ALA A 203 0.45 1.80 -28.10
N GLU A 204 -0.29 1.94 -27.00
CA GLU A 204 -1.73 1.66 -26.97
C GLU A 204 -2.59 2.91 -27.22
N HIS A 205 -2.07 4.10 -26.91
CA HIS A 205 -2.86 5.32 -26.89
C HIS A 205 -2.23 6.51 -27.63
N GLN A 206 -1.03 6.35 -28.19
CA GLN A 206 -0.28 7.45 -28.84
C GLN A 206 -0.13 8.68 -27.95
N VAL A 207 -0.02 8.47 -26.63
CA VAL A 207 0.17 9.54 -25.63
C VAL A 207 1.62 9.52 -25.16
N THR A 208 2.30 10.66 -25.31
CA THR A 208 3.62 10.87 -24.68
C THR A 208 3.42 11.09 -23.19
N VAL A 209 4.18 10.37 -22.35
CA VAL A 209 4.10 10.55 -20.89
C VAL A 209 5.45 11.05 -20.42
N SER A 210 5.44 12.20 -19.77
CA SER A 210 6.64 12.91 -19.34
C SER A 210 6.57 13.11 -17.84
N GLY A 211 7.63 12.73 -17.13
CA GLY A 211 7.70 12.86 -15.67
C GLY A 211 9.07 12.46 -15.13
N PRO A 212 9.40 12.85 -13.90
CA PRO A 212 10.68 12.50 -13.30
C PRO A 212 10.72 10.99 -13.01
N LEU A 213 11.77 10.29 -13.46
CA LEU A 213 11.94 8.87 -13.12
C LEU A 213 12.29 8.72 -11.63
N THR A 214 11.65 7.78 -10.95
CA THR A 214 11.98 7.46 -9.57
C THR A 214 13.41 6.95 -9.46
N VAL A 215 14.22 7.66 -8.68
CA VAL A 215 15.63 7.32 -8.43
C VAL A 215 15.76 6.00 -7.67
N ASN A 216 16.76 5.20 -8.01
CA ASN A 216 17.04 3.93 -7.34
C ASN A 216 17.24 4.14 -5.82
N PRO A 217 16.38 3.58 -4.94
CA PRO A 217 16.37 3.88 -3.51
C PRO A 217 17.45 3.11 -2.72
N THR A 218 18.21 2.23 -3.39
CA THR A 218 19.20 1.38 -2.73
C THR A 218 20.26 2.22 -2.00
N ARG A 219 20.71 1.72 -0.83
CA ARG A 219 21.71 2.41 0.00
C ARG A 219 23.01 2.69 -0.78
N GLN A 220 23.39 1.77 -1.66
CA GLN A 220 24.57 1.90 -2.54
C GLN A 220 24.42 3.06 -3.51
N HIS A 221 23.24 3.21 -4.14
CA HIS A 221 22.95 4.36 -5.00
C HIS A 221 22.94 5.68 -4.22
N ARG A 222 22.39 5.70 -3.00
CA ARG A 222 22.37 6.90 -2.13
C ARG A 222 23.75 7.36 -1.66
N LEU A 223 24.71 6.45 -1.52
CA LEU A 223 26.07 6.78 -1.11
C LEU A 223 26.96 7.15 -2.30
N GLY A 224 26.53 6.93 -3.55
CA GLY A 224 27.34 7.19 -4.76
C GLY A 224 28.56 6.27 -4.90
N GLU A 225 28.71 5.28 -4.02
CA GLU A 225 29.93 4.48 -3.87
C GLU A 225 29.82 3.09 -4.50
N GLY A 226 28.73 2.74 -5.18
CA GLY A 226 28.50 1.41 -5.75
C GLY A 226 28.17 1.40 -7.24
N PHE A 227 28.32 0.25 -7.89
CA PHE A 227 27.85 0.05 -9.27
C PHE A 227 26.32 0.06 -9.31
N SER A 228 25.77 0.96 -10.12
CA SER A 228 24.37 0.99 -10.54
C SER A 228 24.12 -0.04 -11.65
N ARG A 229 22.85 -0.28 -11.99
CA ARG A 229 22.50 -1.13 -13.14
C ARG A 229 23.09 -0.58 -14.44
N ASP A 230 23.14 0.74 -14.58
CA ASP A 230 23.52 1.41 -15.82
C ASP A 230 25.04 1.29 -16.10
N ASP A 231 25.82 0.86 -15.10
CA ASP A 231 27.23 0.51 -15.27
C ASP A 231 27.42 -0.89 -15.91
N PHE A 232 26.37 -1.72 -15.99
CA PHE A 232 26.45 -3.07 -16.56
C PHE A 232 26.06 -3.06 -18.05
N HIS A 233 26.85 -3.77 -18.86
CA HIS A 233 26.50 -4.01 -20.26
C HIS A 233 25.59 -5.24 -20.35
N ILE A 234 24.40 -5.07 -20.93
CA ILE A 234 23.37 -6.11 -21.05
C ILE A 234 23.29 -6.53 -22.52
N ASP A 235 23.66 -7.77 -22.81
CA ASP A 235 23.46 -8.40 -24.12
C ASP A 235 22.19 -9.26 -24.07
N PHE A 236 21.10 -8.70 -24.59
CA PHE A 236 19.80 -9.38 -24.62
C PHE A 236 19.78 -10.56 -25.59
N ASP A 237 20.58 -10.54 -26.65
CA ASP A 237 20.57 -11.60 -27.68
C ASP A 237 21.31 -12.85 -27.19
N ARG A 238 22.43 -12.65 -26.48
CA ARG A 238 23.19 -13.73 -25.84
C ARG A 238 22.70 -14.08 -24.44
N GLN A 239 21.76 -13.31 -23.90
CA GLN A 239 21.26 -13.44 -22.53
C GLN A 239 22.41 -13.40 -21.51
N GLN A 240 23.27 -12.40 -21.63
CA GLN A 240 24.45 -12.23 -20.80
C GLN A 240 24.56 -10.79 -20.28
N VAL A 241 25.11 -10.64 -19.08
CA VAL A 241 25.43 -9.33 -18.50
C VAL A 241 26.89 -9.29 -18.13
N THR A 242 27.57 -8.22 -18.56
CA THR A 242 28.96 -7.95 -18.23
C THR A 242 29.03 -6.82 -17.21
N CYS A 243 29.71 -7.06 -16.09
CA CYS A 243 29.91 -6.04 -15.06
C CYS A 243 31.06 -5.09 -15.42
N PRO A 244 31.18 -3.93 -14.75
CA PRO A 244 32.30 -2.99 -14.94
C PRO A 244 33.70 -3.58 -14.78
N ASN A 245 33.81 -4.67 -14.00
CA ASN A 245 35.06 -5.41 -13.80
C ASN A 245 35.27 -6.52 -14.85
N GLY A 246 34.51 -6.51 -15.94
CA GLY A 246 34.63 -7.42 -17.08
C GLY A 246 34.18 -8.87 -16.82
N LYS A 247 33.49 -9.15 -15.71
CA LYS A 247 32.94 -10.50 -15.45
C LYS A 247 31.59 -10.66 -16.12
N VAL A 248 31.34 -11.84 -16.67
CA VAL A 248 30.09 -12.20 -17.36
C VAL A 248 29.20 -13.02 -16.44
N SER A 249 27.89 -12.78 -16.47
CA SER A 249 26.89 -13.53 -15.72
C SER A 249 26.91 -15.02 -16.07
N ALA A 250 26.71 -15.86 -15.05
CA ALA A 250 26.61 -17.32 -15.18
C ALA A 250 25.16 -17.83 -15.30
N GLY A 251 24.17 -16.98 -15.05
CA GLY A 251 22.77 -17.33 -15.16
C GLY A 251 21.91 -16.15 -15.56
N TRP A 252 20.85 -16.45 -16.31
CA TRP A 252 19.82 -15.53 -16.77
C TRP A 252 18.47 -16.17 -16.46
N HIS A 253 17.66 -15.51 -15.64
CA HIS A 253 16.44 -16.10 -15.10
C HIS A 253 15.26 -15.13 -15.15
N GLY A 254 14.05 -15.70 -15.21
CA GLY A 254 12.80 -14.94 -15.27
C GLY A 254 12.32 -14.73 -16.71
N PRO A 255 11.52 -13.68 -16.97
CA PRO A 255 11.22 -12.60 -16.04
C PRO A 255 10.32 -13.03 -14.87
N TYR A 256 10.59 -12.52 -13.66
CA TYR A 256 9.82 -12.79 -12.46
C TYR A 256 8.93 -11.59 -12.10
N PRO A 257 7.70 -11.82 -11.58
CA PRO A 257 6.88 -10.73 -11.09
C PRO A 257 7.57 -10.02 -9.92
N THR A 258 7.44 -8.71 -9.85
CA THR A 258 7.94 -7.92 -8.72
C THR A 258 6.90 -7.82 -7.63
N SER A 259 7.32 -7.42 -6.43
CA SER A 259 6.40 -7.11 -5.31
C SER A 259 5.46 -5.95 -5.62
N GLU A 260 5.81 -5.11 -6.61
CA GLU A 260 4.95 -4.05 -7.11
C GLU A 260 4.05 -4.62 -8.21
N LEU A 261 2.73 -4.62 -7.98
CA LEU A 261 1.75 -5.17 -8.93
C LEU A 261 1.79 -4.50 -10.33
N ALA A 262 2.31 -3.28 -10.41
CA ALA A 262 2.51 -2.51 -11.64
C ALA A 262 3.98 -2.42 -12.09
N GLY A 263 4.90 -3.03 -11.34
CA GLY A 263 6.31 -3.08 -11.70
C GLY A 263 6.54 -4.05 -12.86
N ALA A 264 7.46 -3.71 -13.75
CA ALA A 264 7.84 -4.62 -14.83
C ALA A 264 8.37 -5.94 -14.26
N PRO A 265 8.00 -7.09 -14.85
CA PRO A 265 8.67 -8.35 -14.55
C PRO A 265 10.19 -8.22 -14.75
N LEU A 266 10.98 -8.62 -13.74
CA LEU A 266 12.43 -8.49 -13.78
C LEU A 266 13.09 -9.76 -14.28
N ILE A 267 13.95 -9.61 -15.28
CA ILE A 267 15.00 -10.57 -15.58
C ILE A 267 16.05 -10.43 -14.49
N VAL A 268 16.48 -11.55 -13.91
CA VAL A 268 17.49 -11.59 -12.87
C VAL A 268 18.68 -12.39 -13.37
N THR A 269 19.82 -11.72 -13.52
CA THR A 269 21.09 -12.38 -13.85
C THR A 269 21.89 -12.64 -12.61
N ARG A 270 22.65 -13.74 -12.61
CA ARG A 270 23.48 -14.17 -11.48
C ARG A 270 24.93 -14.28 -11.91
N PHE A 271 25.83 -13.76 -11.09
CA PHE A 271 27.28 -13.93 -11.24
C PHE A 271 27.75 -15.11 -10.39
N ALA A 272 28.69 -15.89 -10.91
CA ALA A 272 29.23 -17.03 -10.18
C ALA A 272 30.07 -16.53 -8.99
N LYS A 273 29.91 -17.18 -7.82
CA LYS A 273 30.59 -16.76 -6.58
C LYS A 273 32.12 -16.72 -6.74
N ASN A 274 32.69 -17.71 -7.45
CA ASN A 274 34.13 -17.80 -7.72
C ASN A 274 34.65 -16.68 -8.62
N GLN A 275 33.83 -16.12 -9.51
CA GLN A 275 34.21 -14.98 -10.36
C GLN A 275 34.20 -13.66 -9.60
N CYS A 276 33.45 -13.59 -8.50
CA CYS A 276 33.33 -12.40 -7.64
C CYS A 276 34.23 -12.41 -6.40
N GLN A 277 34.89 -13.55 -6.09
CA GLN A 277 35.89 -13.69 -5.03
C GLN A 277 37.23 -14.08 -5.69
N PRO A 278 37.97 -13.13 -6.28
CA PRO A 278 38.47 -11.91 -5.64
C PRO A 278 38.02 -10.65 -6.40
N SER A 279 37.11 -9.88 -5.82
CA SER A 279 36.68 -8.60 -6.41
C SER A 279 37.77 -7.53 -6.17
N PRO A 280 38.30 -6.86 -7.20
CA PRO A 280 39.28 -5.79 -7.05
C PRO A 280 38.70 -4.56 -6.32
N ASP A 281 37.37 -4.36 -6.36
CA ASP A 281 36.65 -3.30 -5.64
C ASP A 281 35.56 -3.86 -4.70
N PRO A 282 35.92 -4.42 -3.53
CA PRO A 282 34.95 -4.96 -2.56
C PRO A 282 33.87 -3.95 -2.08
N PRO A 283 34.18 -2.66 -1.82
CA PRO A 283 33.18 -1.73 -1.29
C PRO A 283 32.17 -1.25 -2.35
N ARG A 284 32.55 -1.25 -3.63
CA ARG A 284 31.68 -0.81 -4.74
C ARG A 284 30.74 -1.90 -5.26
N CYS A 285 31.11 -3.16 -5.02
CA CYS A 285 30.27 -4.32 -5.26
C CYS A 285 29.19 -4.48 -4.16
N THR A 286 28.19 -5.35 -4.42
CA THR A 286 27.14 -5.60 -3.41
C THR A 286 27.69 -6.24 -2.13
N SER A 287 27.06 -6.00 -0.97
CA SER A 287 27.37 -6.70 0.29
C SER A 287 26.52 -7.97 0.49
N ALA A 288 25.53 -8.20 -0.39
CA ALA A 288 24.61 -9.33 -0.28
C ALA A 288 25.26 -10.67 -0.69
N PRO A 289 24.92 -11.80 -0.04
CA PRO A 289 25.50 -13.10 -0.36
C PRO A 289 25.21 -13.59 -1.79
N ALA A 290 24.19 -13.03 -2.45
CA ALA A 290 23.88 -13.23 -3.86
C ALA A 290 24.36 -12.03 -4.70
N ARG A 291 25.04 -12.33 -5.81
CA ARG A 291 25.54 -11.34 -6.78
C ARG A 291 24.61 -11.33 -7.98
N ASN A 292 23.52 -10.57 -7.85
CA ASN A 292 22.47 -10.53 -8.87
C ASN A 292 22.29 -9.12 -9.40
N VAL A 293 21.94 -9.00 -10.69
CA VAL A 293 21.47 -7.77 -11.29
C VAL A 293 20.08 -8.03 -11.85
N GLY A 294 19.11 -7.20 -11.46
CA GLY A 294 17.72 -7.28 -11.90
C GLY A 294 17.40 -6.15 -12.86
N PHE A 295 16.77 -6.44 -13.99
CA PHE A 295 16.37 -5.45 -14.96
C PHE A 295 15.10 -5.86 -15.73
N PRO A 296 14.23 -4.90 -16.09
CA PRO A 296 13.06 -5.15 -16.92
C PRO A 296 13.46 -5.55 -18.34
N ARG A 297 12.62 -6.31 -19.04
CA ARG A 297 12.84 -6.68 -20.44
C ARG A 297 12.76 -5.46 -21.36
N GLU A 298 11.89 -4.54 -20.99
CA GLU A 298 11.59 -3.25 -21.60
C GLU A 298 12.85 -2.37 -21.80
N LEU A 299 13.91 -2.57 -21.00
CA LEU A 299 15.19 -1.90 -21.24
C LEU A 299 15.84 -2.24 -22.60
N ARG A 300 15.49 -3.38 -23.20
CA ARG A 300 16.00 -3.73 -24.54
C ARG A 300 15.58 -2.69 -25.57
N ASP A 301 14.34 -2.20 -25.47
CA ASP A 301 13.75 -1.30 -26.45
C ASP A 301 14.25 0.15 -26.26
N LEU A 302 14.84 0.45 -25.10
CA LEU A 302 15.50 1.73 -24.80
C LEU A 302 17.00 1.77 -25.14
N GLN A 303 17.61 0.63 -25.44
CA GLN A 303 19.03 0.52 -25.81
C GLN A 303 19.25 0.49 -27.34
N LEU A 304 18.17 0.52 -28.12
CA LEU A 304 18.15 0.61 -29.59
C LEU A 304 17.86 2.05 -30.03
#